data_AF-A0A2N3C6X9-F1
#
_entry.id   AF-A0A2N3C6X9-F1
#
_cell.length_a   1.000
_cell.length_b   1.000
_cell.length_c   1.000
_cell.angle_alpha   90.00
_cell.angle_beta   90.00
_cell.angle_gamma   90.00
#
_symmetry.space_group_name_H-M   'P 1'
#
loop_
_entity.id
_entity.type
_entity.pdbx_description
1 polymer ?
#
loop_
_entity_poly.entity_id
_entity_poly.type
_entity_poly.pdbx_seq_one_letter_code
_entity_poly.pdbx_strand_id
1 'polypeptide(L)'
;MTRAAQRRNVLAGLLALGLLATAPAAAACRTDVLDLRGAWGEARFAVELAETPEEQARGLMHRDSLGAMAGMLFVFDPPREVSFWMK
;
A
#
# COMPACT_ATOMS: atom_id res chain seq x y z
N MET A 1 -21.98 55.63 13.56
CA MET A 1 -21.02 55.46 12.44
C MET A 1 -20.20 54.16 12.56
N THR A 2 -20.80 52.96 12.75
CA THR A 2 -19.98 51.73 12.97
C THR A 2 -20.50 50.39 12.41
N ARG A 3 -21.65 50.32 11.72
CA ARG A 3 -22.23 49.00 11.30
C ARG A 3 -21.95 48.56 9.85
N ALA A 4 -21.43 49.43 8.99
CA ALA A 4 -21.26 49.13 7.56
C ALA A 4 -19.92 48.45 7.21
N ALA A 5 -18.83 48.73 7.94
CA ALA A 5 -17.50 48.16 7.65
C ALA A 5 -17.37 46.68 8.05
N GLN A 6 -18.15 46.24 9.04
CA GLN A 6 -17.99 44.93 9.68
C GLN A 6 -18.53 43.77 8.84
N ARG A 7 -19.53 44.00 7.97
CA ARG A 7 -20.10 42.96 7.10
C ARG A 7 -19.22 42.62 5.89
N ARG A 8 -18.36 43.56 5.46
CA ARG A 8 -17.50 43.38 4.29
C ARG A 8 -16.24 42.55 4.58
N ASN A 9 -15.79 42.54 5.85
CA ASN A 9 -14.56 41.85 6.25
C ASN A 9 -14.75 40.36 6.59
N VAL A 10 -15.98 39.91 6.88
CA VAL A 10 -16.26 38.50 7.21
C VAL A 10 -16.21 37.61 5.96
N LEU A 11 -16.65 38.12 4.82
CA LEU A 11 -16.67 37.40 3.54
C LEU A 11 -15.25 37.14 2.98
N ALA A 12 -14.31 38.06 3.20
CA ALA A 12 -12.92 37.90 2.74
C ALA A 12 -12.13 36.87 3.56
N GLY A 13 -12.41 36.75 4.87
CA GLY A 13 -11.74 35.78 5.74
C GLY A 13 -12.16 34.33 5.48
N LEU A 14 -13.41 34.10 5.07
CA LEU A 14 -13.94 32.76 4.78
C LEU A 14 -13.44 32.20 3.43
N LEU A 15 -13.15 33.04 2.43
CA LEU A 15 -12.58 32.58 1.16
C LEU A 15 -11.10 32.18 1.27
N ALA A 16 -10.33 32.84 2.15
CA ALA A 16 -8.90 32.57 2.32
C ALA A 16 -8.61 31.25 3.08
N LEU A 17 -9.55 30.77 3.90
CA LEU A 17 -9.36 29.55 4.70
C LEU A 17 -9.65 28.26 3.92
N GLY A 18 -10.36 28.34 2.79
CA GLY A 18 -10.71 27.17 1.96
C GLY A 18 -9.60 26.69 1.02
N LEU A 19 -8.52 27.46 0.83
CA LEU A 19 -7.55 27.22 -0.25
C LEU A 19 -6.27 26.48 0.18
N LEU A 20 -6.13 26.10 1.45
CA LEU A 20 -4.87 25.58 2.01
C LEU A 20 -4.79 24.05 2.17
N ALA A 21 -5.78 23.28 1.70
CA ALA A 21 -5.90 21.86 2.07
C ALA A 21 -5.81 20.85 0.90
N THR A 22 -5.25 21.20 -0.26
CA THR A 22 -4.98 20.22 -1.32
C THR A 22 -3.57 19.64 -1.18
N ALA A 23 -3.34 18.83 -0.14
CA ALA A 23 -2.17 17.96 -0.11
C ALA A 23 -2.43 16.77 -1.04
N PRO A 24 -1.56 16.47 -2.01
CA PRO A 24 -1.69 15.26 -2.79
C PRO A 24 -1.50 14.07 -1.85
N ALA A 25 -2.50 13.21 -1.74
CA ALA A 25 -2.34 11.92 -1.09
C ALA A 25 -1.39 11.08 -1.96
N ALA A 26 -0.10 11.12 -1.64
CA ALA A 26 0.86 10.19 -2.22
C ALA A 26 0.45 8.78 -1.77
N ALA A 27 0.09 7.93 -2.72
CA ALA A 27 -0.13 6.52 -2.43
C ALA A 27 1.21 5.93 -1.97
N ALA A 28 1.30 5.53 -0.70
CA ALA A 28 2.50 4.92 -0.16
C ALA A 28 2.75 3.59 -0.88
N CYS A 29 3.96 3.40 -1.41
CA CYS A 29 4.41 2.10 -1.90
C CYS A 29 4.38 1.11 -0.74
N ARG A 30 3.58 0.06 -0.90
CA ARG A 30 3.34 -0.99 0.08
C ARG A 30 4.13 -2.23 -0.34
N THR A 31 4.98 -2.74 0.54
CA THR A 31 5.79 -3.94 0.28
C THR A 31 5.06 -5.24 0.60
N ASP A 32 3.94 -5.15 1.33
CA ASP A 32 3.08 -6.27 1.75
C ASP A 32 1.95 -6.59 0.74
N VAL A 33 1.99 -5.99 -0.46
CA VAL A 33 0.94 -6.16 -1.48
C VAL A 33 1.54 -6.57 -2.81
N LEU A 34 1.00 -7.64 -3.38
CA LEU A 34 1.31 -8.09 -4.73
C LEU A 34 0.10 -7.92 -5.64
N ASP A 35 0.21 -6.99 -6.59
CA ASP A 35 -0.76 -6.80 -7.66
C ASP A 35 -0.32 -7.56 -8.92
N LEU A 36 -1.09 -8.59 -9.30
CA LEU A 36 -0.90 -9.36 -10.52
C LEU A 36 -1.88 -8.86 -11.60
N ARG A 37 -1.36 -8.59 -12.80
CA ARG A 37 -2.16 -8.13 -13.95
C ARG A 37 -1.90 -9.03 -15.16
N GLY A 38 -2.96 -9.40 -15.87
CA GLY A 38 -2.87 -10.18 -17.11
C GLY A 38 -4.13 -10.07 -17.95
N ALA A 39 -4.18 -10.82 -19.07
CA ALA A 39 -5.36 -10.85 -19.94
C ALA A 39 -6.63 -11.35 -19.22
N TRP A 40 -6.46 -12.03 -18.10
CA TRP A 40 -7.51 -12.55 -17.22
C TRP A 40 -8.04 -11.52 -16.20
N GLY A 41 -7.49 -10.30 -16.18
CA GLY A 41 -7.86 -9.24 -15.24
C GLY A 41 -6.76 -8.92 -14.23
N GLU A 42 -7.17 -8.52 -13.04
CA GLU A 42 -6.28 -8.15 -11.94
C GLU A 42 -6.59 -8.98 -10.70
N ALA A 43 -5.55 -9.37 -9.95
CA ALA A 43 -5.67 -9.99 -8.64
C ALA A 43 -4.69 -9.33 -7.67
N ARG A 44 -5.15 -9.13 -6.43
CA ARG A 44 -4.37 -8.47 -5.38
C ARG A 44 -4.23 -9.40 -4.18
N PHE A 45 -2.98 -9.64 -3.78
CA PHE A 45 -2.63 -10.49 -2.66
C PHE A 45 -1.97 -9.68 -1.54
N ALA A 46 -2.28 -10.00 -0.29
CA ALA A 46 -1.45 -9.63 0.85
C ALA A 46 -0.30 -10.63 0.95
N VAL A 47 0.95 -10.15 0.99
CA VAL A 47 2.13 -11.02 0.97
C VAL A 47 3.10 -10.72 2.10
N GLU A 48 3.74 -11.77 2.59
CA GLU A 48 4.94 -11.67 3.41
C GLU A 48 6.17 -11.85 2.53
N LEU A 49 7.20 -11.02 2.71
CA LEU A 49 8.46 -11.15 1.97
C LEU A 49 9.37 -12.18 2.63
N ALA A 50 9.98 -13.03 1.81
CA ALA A 50 11.07 -13.92 2.21
C ALA A 50 12.35 -13.50 1.48
N GLU A 51 13.14 -12.63 2.11
CA GLU A 51 14.33 -12.02 1.50
C GLU A 51 15.60 -12.76 1.91
N THR A 52 15.63 -13.31 3.12
CA THR A 52 16.78 -14.06 3.64
C THR A 52 16.69 -15.56 3.29
N PRO A 53 17.84 -16.25 3.16
CA PRO A 53 17.85 -17.70 2.96
C PRO A 53 17.06 -18.46 4.03
N GLU A 54 17.09 -18.00 5.27
CA GLU A 54 16.38 -18.60 6.40
C GLU A 54 14.85 -18.45 6.27
N GLU A 55 14.37 -17.26 5.87
CA GLU A 55 12.95 -17.04 5.58
C GLU A 55 12.47 -17.87 4.40
N GLN A 56 13.28 -17.94 3.34
CA GLN A 56 12.97 -18.72 2.14
C GLN A 56 12.92 -20.23 2.46
N ALA A 57 13.85 -20.73 3.29
CA ALA A 57 13.88 -22.14 3.69
C ALA A 57 12.72 -22.51 4.62
N ARG A 58 12.32 -21.61 5.52
CA ARG A 58 11.14 -21.80 6.38
C ARG A 58 9.84 -21.74 5.57
N GLY A 59 9.75 -20.84 4.60
CA GLY A 59 8.56 -20.64 3.79
C GLY A 59 7.30 -20.45 4.66
N LEU A 60 6.22 -21.13 4.28
CA LEU A 60 4.95 -21.13 5.01
C LEU A 60 4.83 -22.25 6.06
N MET A 61 5.95 -22.88 6.46
CA MET A 61 5.94 -23.87 7.52
C MET A 61 5.34 -23.27 8.82
N HIS A 62 4.58 -24.08 9.56
CA HIS A 62 3.91 -23.71 10.81
C HIS A 62 2.77 -22.68 10.65
N ARG A 63 2.19 -22.55 9.46
CA ARG A 63 0.93 -21.81 9.24
C ARG A 63 -0.25 -22.76 9.30
N ASP A 64 -1.12 -22.58 10.29
CA ASP A 64 -2.35 -23.38 10.41
C ASP A 64 -3.37 -23.06 9.31
N SER A 65 -3.33 -21.83 8.80
CA SER A 65 -4.21 -21.37 7.71
C SER A 65 -3.56 -20.25 6.91
N LEU A 66 -4.04 -20.08 5.68
CA LEU A 66 -3.68 -18.98 4.78
C LEU A 66 -4.96 -18.47 4.12
N GLY A 67 -5.15 -17.15 4.11
CA GLY A 67 -6.29 -16.53 3.46
C GLY A 67 -6.26 -16.75 1.94
N ALA A 68 -7.43 -16.77 1.30
CA ALA A 68 -7.54 -17.03 -0.14
C ALA A 68 -6.70 -16.06 -1.00
N MET A 69 -6.57 -14.81 -0.56
CA MET A 69 -5.78 -13.75 -1.20
C MET A 69 -4.55 -13.36 -0.37
N ALA A 70 -3.96 -14.31 0.34
CA ALA A 70 -2.74 -14.14 1.12
C ALA A 70 -1.64 -15.10 0.65
N GLY A 71 -0.38 -14.72 0.80
CA GLY A 71 0.74 -15.55 0.38
C GLY A 71 2.09 -15.10 0.93
N MET A 72 3.14 -15.73 0.43
CA MET A 72 4.53 -15.36 0.67
C MET A 72 5.24 -15.14 -0.66
N LEU A 73 5.97 -14.04 -0.78
CA LEU A 73 6.74 -13.67 -1.95
C LEU A 73 8.23 -13.98 -1.70
N PHE A 74 8.77 -14.89 -2.50
CA PHE A 74 10.18 -15.27 -2.47
C PHE A 74 10.94 -14.43 -3.50
N VAL A 75 11.88 -13.60 -3.05
CA VAL A 75 12.68 -12.74 -3.92
C VAL A 75 14.06 -13.36 -4.08
N PHE A 76 14.43 -13.66 -5.33
CA PHE A 76 15.75 -14.18 -5.68
C PHE A 76 16.47 -13.17 -6.56
N ASP A 77 17.43 -12.44 -5.97
CA ASP A 77 18.28 -11.50 -6.67
C ASP A 77 19.77 -11.87 -6.40
N PRO A 78 20.53 -12.32 -7.42
CA PRO A 78 20.15 -12.43 -8.82
C PRO A 78 19.18 -13.59 -9.10
N PRO A 79 18.42 -13.52 -10.22
CA PRO A 79 17.58 -14.62 -10.68
C PRO A 79 18.39 -15.89 -10.88
N ARG A 80 17.88 -17.01 -10.35
CA ARG A 80 18.50 -18.33 -10.41
C ARG A 80 17.45 -19.42 -10.47
N GLU A 81 17.84 -20.61 -10.93
CA GLU A 81 16.99 -21.79 -10.83
C GLU A 81 16.82 -22.18 -9.36
N VAL A 82 15.57 -22.44 -8.96
CA VAL A 82 15.20 -22.79 -7.59
C VAL A 82 14.20 -23.95 -7.60
N SER A 83 14.27 -24.77 -6.56
CA SER A 83 13.34 -25.88 -6.35
C SER A 83 12.59 -25.65 -5.04
N PHE A 84 11.27 -25.81 -5.10
CA PHE A 84 10.41 -25.78 -3.93
C PHE A 84 10.02 -27.20 -3.53
N TRP A 85 9.88 -27.43 -2.23
CA TRP A 85 9.45 -28.70 -1.66
C TRP A 85 8.54 -28.41 -0.46
N MET A 86 7.60 -29.32 -0.21
CA MET A 86 6.81 -29.33 1.01
C MET A 86 7.32 -30.50 1.84
N LYS A 87 8.11 -30.19 2.87
CA LYS A 87 8.56 -31.17 3.84
C LYS A 87 7.44 -31.51 4.82
#